data_AF-A0A1M2URN5-F1
#
_entry.id   AF-A0A1M2URN5-F1
#
_cell.length_a   1.000
_cell.length_b   1.000
_cell.length_c   1.000
_cell.angle_alpha   90.00
_cell.angle_beta   90.00
_cell.angle_gamma   90.00
#
_symmetry.space_group_name_H-M   'P 1'
#
loop_
_entity.id
_entity.type
_entity.pdbx_description
1 polymer ?
#
loop_
_entity_poly.entity_id
_entity_poly.type
_entity_poly.pdbx_seq_one_letter_code
_entity_poly.pdbx_strand_id
1 'polypeptide(L)'
;MGKNQPQQRTEWISASDVGRTVFCPHSVALKYQGAKPTKQAVLARQQGELKHEALNRQARQDKRCYLASYLYGVDDPRTNVLRKFRDDAILKWPGGALLVRLYYRLSPLAIHLSQSSPRITGILRFLVDRLVCWCSRRGNQS
;
A
#
# COMPACT_ATOMS: atom_id res chain seq x y z
N MET A 1 -11.59 53.68 -9.74
CA MET A 1 -12.30 52.55 -10.42
C MET A 1 -11.89 51.24 -9.76
N GLY A 2 -12.77 50.66 -8.93
CA GLY A 2 -12.45 49.48 -8.13
C GLY A 2 -13.34 48.28 -8.44
N LYS A 3 -12.67 47.22 -8.91
CA LYS A 3 -12.93 45.77 -8.74
C LYS A 3 -14.15 45.14 -9.42
N ASN A 4 -13.86 44.12 -10.24
CA ASN A 4 -14.49 42.79 -10.11
C ASN A 4 -13.58 41.74 -10.78
N GLN A 5 -12.55 41.29 -10.06
CA GLN A 5 -11.94 39.99 -10.36
C GLN A 5 -12.93 38.92 -9.91
N PRO A 6 -13.37 37.99 -10.77
CA PRO A 6 -14.24 36.91 -10.34
C PRO A 6 -13.50 36.09 -9.29
N GLN A 7 -14.04 36.08 -8.08
CA GLN A 7 -13.56 35.26 -6.97
C GLN A 7 -13.57 33.80 -7.44
N GLN A 8 -12.39 33.25 -7.73
CA GLN A 8 -12.24 31.86 -8.10
C GLN A 8 -12.59 31.02 -6.86
N ARG A 9 -13.84 30.56 -6.79
CA ARG A 9 -14.17 29.42 -5.93
C ARG A 9 -13.26 28.28 -6.36
N THR A 10 -12.56 27.68 -5.41
CA THR A 10 -11.82 26.44 -5.58
C THR A 10 -12.83 25.32 -5.87
N GLU A 11 -13.27 25.25 -7.12
CA GLU A 11 -14.09 24.16 -7.61
C GLU A 11 -13.20 22.92 -7.71
N TRP A 12 -13.62 21.84 -7.05
CA TRP A 12 -12.88 20.57 -7.07
C TRP A 12 -12.99 19.97 -8.47
N ILE A 13 -11.88 19.98 -9.21
CA ILE A 13 -11.77 19.35 -10.53
C ILE A 13 -11.08 18.00 -10.37
N SER A 14 -11.62 16.96 -11.02
CA SER A 14 -11.00 15.64 -11.04
C SER A 14 -9.67 15.68 -11.79
N ALA A 15 -8.64 15.00 -11.27
CA ALA A 15 -7.36 14.82 -11.98
C ALA A 15 -7.56 14.25 -13.40
N SER A 16 -8.56 13.39 -13.58
CA SER A 16 -8.93 12.85 -14.90
C SER A 16 -9.46 13.92 -15.86
N ASP A 17 -10.16 14.93 -15.35
CA ASP A 17 -10.65 16.03 -16.18
C ASP A 17 -9.51 16.99 -16.53
N VAL A 18 -8.59 17.26 -15.61
CA VAL A 18 -7.35 18.00 -15.91
C VAL A 18 -6.51 17.29 -16.98
N GLY A 19 -6.37 15.97 -16.91
CA GLY A 19 -5.67 15.20 -17.96
C GLY A 19 -6.37 15.28 -19.31
N ARG A 20 -7.71 15.23 -19.32
CA ARG A 20 -8.50 15.34 -20.56
C ARG A 20 -8.49 16.73 -21.15
N THR A 21 -8.42 17.80 -20.35
CA THR A 21 -8.35 19.17 -20.90
C THR A 21 -7.06 19.38 -21.68
N VAL A 22 -5.94 18.79 -21.25
CA VAL A 22 -4.66 18.85 -21.99
C VAL A 22 -4.77 18.18 -23.36
N PHE A 23 -5.51 17.07 -23.45
CA PHE A 23 -5.71 16.37 -24.72
C PHE A 23 -6.74 17.08 -25.61
N CYS A 24 -7.91 17.40 -25.07
CA CYS A 24 -8.98 18.09 -25.77
C CYS A 24 -9.88 18.85 -24.78
N PRO A 25 -9.75 20.19 -24.67
CA PRO A 25 -10.56 21.01 -23.75
C PRO A 25 -12.07 20.86 -24.00
N HIS A 26 -12.45 20.76 -25.28
CA HIS A 26 -13.85 20.62 -25.69
C HIS A 26 -14.50 19.34 -25.16
N SER A 27 -13.75 18.24 -25.08
CA SER A 27 -14.27 16.97 -24.56
C SER A 27 -14.72 17.07 -23.09
N VAL A 28 -14.04 17.90 -22.31
CA VAL A 28 -14.36 18.15 -20.90
C VAL A 28 -15.55 19.09 -20.78
N ALA A 29 -15.60 20.15 -21.58
CA ALA A 29 -16.77 21.05 -21.63
C ALA A 29 -18.06 20.27 -21.96
N LEU A 30 -18.01 19.38 -22.94
CA LEU A 30 -19.13 18.53 -23.34
C LEU A 30 -19.60 17.60 -22.21
N LYS A 31 -18.66 17.06 -21.42
CA LYS A 31 -18.96 16.25 -20.22
C LYS A 31 -19.74 17.08 -19.19
N TYR A 32 -19.32 18.31 -18.91
CA TYR A 32 -20.02 19.20 -17.98
C TYR A 32 -21.38 19.69 -18.49
N GLN A 33 -21.57 19.74 -19.82
CA GLN A 33 -22.87 19.97 -20.45
C GLN A 33 -23.82 18.74 -20.36
N GLY A 34 -23.36 17.62 -19.79
CA GLY A 34 -24.17 16.43 -19.55
C GLY A 34 -24.19 15.41 -20.67
N ALA A 35 -23.25 15.49 -21.63
CA ALA A 35 -23.15 14.48 -22.67
C ALA A 35 -22.82 13.10 -22.08
N LYS A 36 -23.53 12.08 -22.55
CA LYS A 36 -23.40 10.71 -22.06
C LYS A 36 -22.34 9.96 -22.88
N PRO A 37 -21.46 9.18 -22.22
CA PRO A 37 -20.49 8.35 -22.93
C PRO A 37 -21.20 7.25 -23.73
N THR A 38 -20.57 6.80 -24.81
CA THR A 38 -21.05 5.67 -25.61
C THR A 38 -20.97 4.37 -24.81
N LYS A 39 -21.79 3.37 -25.19
CA LYS A 39 -21.77 2.05 -24.54
C LYS A 39 -20.38 1.41 -24.54
N GLN A 40 -19.65 1.52 -25.65
CA GLN A 40 -18.27 1.02 -25.77
C GLN A 40 -17.31 1.72 -24.80
N ALA A 41 -17.41 3.05 -24.66
CA ALA A 41 -16.57 3.81 -23.74
C ALA A 41 -16.82 3.42 -22.26
N VAL A 42 -18.07 3.13 -21.90
CA VAL A 42 -18.42 2.64 -20.56
C VAL A 42 -17.81 1.27 -20.30
N LEU A 43 -17.92 0.33 -21.25
CA LEU A 43 -17.34 -1.01 -21.12
C LEU A 43 -15.81 -0.96 -20.99
N ALA A 44 -15.14 -0.15 -21.81
CA ALA A 44 -13.69 0.03 -21.73
C ALA A 44 -13.26 0.59 -20.36
N ARG A 45 -14.02 1.54 -19.80
CA ARG A 45 -13.77 2.07 -18.46
C ARG A 45 -13.93 1.01 -17.38
N GLN A 46 -15.01 0.22 -17.42
CA GLN A 46 -15.25 -0.87 -16.46
C GLN A 46 -14.11 -1.90 -16.48
N GLN A 47 -13.65 -2.29 -17.66
CA GLN A 47 -12.49 -3.18 -17.80
C GLN A 47 -11.22 -2.57 -17.20
N GLY A 48 -11.01 -1.27 -17.39
CA GLY A 48 -9.91 -0.54 -16.75
C GLY A 48 -10.01 -0.54 -15.23
N GLU A 49 -11.20 -0.28 -14.68
CA GLU A 49 -11.47 -0.29 -13.23
C GLU A 49 -11.18 -1.66 -12.60
N LEU A 50 -11.57 -2.76 -13.27
CA LEU A 50 -11.26 -4.13 -12.81
C LEU A 50 -9.74 -4.39 -12.73
N LYS A 51 -8.98 -3.96 -13.75
CA LYS A 51 -7.51 -4.08 -13.76
C LYS A 51 -6.87 -3.23 -12.67
N HIS A 52 -7.32 -1.99 -12.49
CA HIS A 52 -6.85 -1.11 -11.42
C HIS A 52 -7.15 -1.68 -10.04
N GLU A 53 -8.32 -2.29 -9.85
CA GLU A 53 -8.67 -2.92 -8.59
C GLU A 53 -7.79 -4.13 -8.28
N ALA A 54 -7.52 -4.97 -9.28
CA ALA A 54 -6.59 -6.11 -9.12
C ALA A 54 -5.19 -5.64 -8.69
N LEU A 55 -4.65 -4.61 -9.35
CA LEU A 55 -3.36 -4.01 -8.97
C LEU A 55 -3.40 -3.36 -7.59
N ASN A 56 -4.48 -2.66 -7.24
CA ASN A 56 -4.64 -2.07 -5.91
C ASN A 56 -4.73 -3.13 -4.82
N ARG A 57 -5.38 -4.28 -5.07
CA ARG A 57 -5.40 -5.42 -4.13
C ARG A 57 -3.98 -5.98 -3.95
N GLN A 58 -3.22 -6.13 -5.02
CA GLN A 58 -1.81 -6.55 -4.94
C GLN A 58 -0.93 -5.54 -4.20
N ALA A 59 -1.15 -4.24 -4.41
CA ALA A 59 -0.42 -3.18 -3.70
C ALA A 59 -0.81 -3.10 -2.20
N ARG A 60 -2.08 -3.39 -1.87
CA ARG A 60 -2.57 -3.46 -0.49
C ARG A 60 -2.09 -4.70 0.27
N GLN A 61 -1.71 -5.76 -0.42
CA GLN A 61 -0.97 -6.87 0.18
C GLN A 61 0.42 -6.33 0.56
N ASP A 62 0.47 -5.70 1.74
CA ASP A 62 1.55 -4.83 2.13
C ASP A 62 2.84 -5.66 2.28
N LYS A 63 3.69 -5.63 1.25
CA LYS A 63 4.96 -6.38 1.19
C LYS A 63 6.00 -5.86 2.18
N ARG A 64 5.72 -4.77 2.91
CA ARG A 64 6.63 -4.15 3.88
C ARG A 64 6.92 -5.15 5.01
N CYS A 65 7.84 -6.08 4.88
CA CYS A 65 8.44 -6.77 6.02
C CYS A 65 9.94 -6.56 5.89
N TYR A 66 10.38 -5.32 6.14
CA TYR A 66 11.71 -4.85 5.79
C TYR A 66 12.81 -5.73 6.41
N LEU A 67 12.63 -6.14 7.68
CA LEU A 67 13.56 -7.02 8.37
C LEU A 67 13.60 -8.44 7.79
N ALA A 68 12.44 -9.01 7.45
CA ALA A 68 12.34 -10.37 6.91
C ALA A 68 12.86 -10.43 5.46
N SER A 69 12.52 -9.42 4.66
CA SER A 69 13.05 -9.26 3.30
C SER A 69 14.56 -9.04 3.29
N TYR A 70 15.11 -8.36 4.30
CA TYR A 70 16.57 -8.21 4.46
C TYR A 70 17.25 -9.51 4.92
N LEU A 71 16.65 -10.26 5.84
CA LEU A 71 17.27 -11.47 6.43
C LEU A 71 17.15 -12.73 5.57
N TYR A 72 16.03 -12.93 4.88
CA TYR A 72 15.71 -14.16 4.12
C TYR A 72 15.50 -13.90 2.62
N GLY A 73 15.22 -12.66 2.22
CA GLY A 73 14.84 -12.30 0.85
C GLY A 73 13.35 -12.04 0.69
N VAL A 74 13.00 -11.29 -0.36
CA VAL A 74 11.63 -10.80 -0.62
C VAL A 74 10.66 -11.93 -0.94
N ASP A 75 11.15 -12.99 -1.60
CA ASP A 75 10.38 -14.11 -2.15
C ASP A 75 10.49 -15.39 -1.30
N ASP A 76 11.13 -15.34 -0.13
CA ASP A 76 11.25 -16.51 0.74
C ASP A 76 9.88 -16.87 1.36
N PRO A 77 9.48 -18.16 1.35
CA PRO A 77 8.23 -18.62 1.96
C PRO A 77 8.10 -18.24 3.45
N ARG A 78 9.20 -18.13 4.20
CA ARG A 78 9.21 -17.67 5.60
C ARG A 78 8.73 -16.23 5.72
N THR A 79 9.10 -15.37 4.78
CA THR A 79 8.64 -13.97 4.72
C THR A 79 7.12 -13.90 4.48
N ASN A 80 6.56 -14.82 3.68
CA ASN A 80 5.12 -14.88 3.44
C ASN A 80 4.34 -15.33 4.69
N VAL A 81 4.89 -16.25 5.50
CA VAL A 81 4.29 -16.64 6.79
C VAL A 81 4.26 -15.45 7.76
N LEU A 82 5.35 -14.68 7.84
CA LEU A 82 5.42 -13.46 8.64
C LEU A 82 4.42 -12.38 8.19
N ARG A 83 4.24 -12.22 6.86
CA ARG A 83 3.24 -11.30 6.29
C ARG A 83 1.82 -11.69 6.69
N LYS A 84 1.45 -12.97 6.54
CA LYS A 84 0.14 -13.48 6.99
C LYS A 84 -0.04 -13.28 8.50
N PHE A 85 0.98 -13.56 9.31
CA PHE A 85 0.90 -13.34 10.75
C PHE A 85 0.64 -11.87 11.13
N ARG A 86 1.30 -10.92 10.47
CA ARG A 86 1.03 -9.49 10.69
C ARG A 86 -0.45 -9.17 10.43
N ASP A 87 -0.95 -9.62 9.28
CA ASP A 87 -2.28 -9.29 8.81
C ASP A 87 -3.38 -9.99 9.64
N ASP A 88 -3.15 -11.25 10.04
CA ASP A 88 -4.14 -12.05 10.75
C ASP A 88 -4.09 -11.92 12.27
N ALA A 89 -2.91 -11.77 12.87
CA ALA A 89 -2.76 -11.78 14.33
C ALA A 89 -2.50 -10.39 14.90
N ILE A 90 -1.71 -9.55 14.22
CA ILE A 90 -1.32 -8.25 14.78
C ILE A 90 -2.40 -7.20 14.51
N LEU A 91 -2.94 -7.12 13.29
CA LEU A 91 -4.00 -6.15 12.98
C LEU A 91 -5.33 -6.41 13.72
N LYS A 92 -5.60 -7.65 14.14
CA LYS A 92 -6.81 -8.00 14.91
C LYS A 92 -6.71 -7.67 16.41
N TRP A 93 -5.52 -7.33 16.91
CA TRP A 93 -5.30 -7.02 18.34
C TRP A 93 -5.40 -5.50 18.60
N PRO A 94 -6.07 -5.06 19.69
CA PRO A 94 -6.32 -3.63 19.97
C PRO A 94 -5.05 -2.81 20.29
N GLY A 95 -3.88 -3.44 20.35
CA GLY A 95 -2.56 -2.77 20.45
C GLY A 95 -1.58 -3.14 19.33
N GLY A 96 -1.99 -3.95 18.36
CA GLY A 96 -1.07 -4.48 17.36
C GLY A 96 -0.57 -3.43 16.38
N ALA A 97 -1.37 -2.40 16.07
CA ALA A 97 -0.92 -1.28 15.24
C ALA A 97 0.29 -0.54 15.86
N LEU A 98 0.35 -0.44 17.19
CA LEU A 98 1.50 0.16 17.90
C LEU A 98 2.72 -0.75 17.80
N LEU A 99 2.54 -2.06 17.93
CA LEU A 99 3.60 -3.06 17.81
C LEU A 99 4.19 -3.08 16.39
N VAL A 100 3.34 -3.02 15.36
CA VAL A 100 3.77 -2.90 13.95
C VAL A 100 4.56 -1.61 13.74
N ARG A 101 4.09 -0.47 14.27
CA ARG A 101 4.83 0.80 14.18
C ARG A 101 6.18 0.71 14.88
N LEU A 102 6.24 0.14 16.08
CA LEU A 102 7.49 -0.03 16.81
C LEU A 102 8.47 -0.94 16.04
N TYR A 103 7.96 -2.03 15.47
CA TYR A 103 8.71 -2.92 14.59
C TYR A 103 9.32 -2.19 13.39
N TYR A 104 8.55 -1.36 12.67
CA TYR A 104 9.11 -0.60 11.54
C TYR A 104 10.03 0.54 11.95
N ARG A 105 9.83 1.15 13.13
CA ARG A 105 10.75 2.18 13.64
C ARG A 105 12.08 1.59 14.09
N LEU A 106 12.06 0.38 14.65
CA LEU A 106 13.27 -0.32 15.08
C LEU A 106 13.98 -1.04 13.93
N SER A 107 13.27 -1.40 12.85
CA SER A 107 13.85 -2.09 11.68
C SER A 107 15.07 -1.38 11.07
N PRO A 108 15.05 -0.06 10.74
CA PRO A 108 16.22 0.60 10.17
C PRO A 108 17.40 0.67 11.14
N LEU A 109 17.15 0.84 12.44
CA LEU A 109 18.18 0.81 13.48
C LEU A 109 18.81 -0.60 13.60
N ALA A 110 17.98 -1.64 13.60
CA ALA A 110 18.42 -3.03 13.67
C ALA A 110 19.27 -3.42 12.44
N ILE A 111 18.92 -2.93 11.26
CA ILE A 111 19.69 -3.19 10.03
C ILE A 111 21.03 -2.44 10.05
N HIS A 112 21.06 -1.18 10.48
CA HIS A 112 22.31 -0.44 10.64
C HIS A 112 23.25 -1.11 11.66
N LEU A 113 22.71 -1.56 12.79
CA LEU A 113 23.47 -2.27 13.83
C LEU A 113 23.94 -3.66 13.36
N SER A 114 23.13 -4.35 12.55
CA SER A 114 23.47 -5.64 11.94
C SER A 114 24.64 -5.54 10.97
N GLN A 115 24.77 -4.44 10.22
CA GLN A 115 25.93 -4.21 9.34
C GLN A 115 27.22 -4.03 10.13
N SER A 116 27.15 -3.42 11.32
CA SER A 116 28.34 -3.19 12.16
C SER A 116 28.77 -4.41 12.99
N SER A 117 27.93 -5.44 13.14
CA SER A 117 28.27 -6.59 14.01
C SER A 117 27.51 -7.88 13.67
N PRO A 118 28.21 -8.99 13.32
CA PRO A 118 27.57 -10.27 12.98
C PRO A 118 26.83 -10.93 14.15
N ARG A 119 27.19 -10.60 15.40
CA ARG A 119 26.50 -11.10 16.61
C ARG A 119 25.05 -10.61 16.69
N ILE A 120 24.80 -9.37 16.27
CA ILE A 120 23.46 -8.76 16.30
C ILE A 120 22.57 -9.44 15.24
N THR A 121 23.13 -9.74 14.07
CA THR A 121 22.46 -10.52 13.03
C THR A 121 22.02 -11.90 13.54
N GLY A 122 22.84 -12.56 14.37
CA GLY A 122 22.49 -13.83 15.02
C GLY A 122 21.32 -13.72 16.00
N ILE A 123 21.32 -12.70 16.86
CA ILE A 123 20.22 -12.44 17.80
C ILE A 123 18.92 -12.13 17.04
N LEU A 124 19.02 -11.33 15.98
CA LEU A 124 17.89 -10.94 15.16
C LEU A 124 17.29 -12.14 14.43
N ARG A 125 18.12 -13.02 13.85
CA ARG A 125 17.69 -14.30 13.27
C ARG A 125 17.02 -15.19 14.30
N PHE A 126 17.59 -15.33 15.49
CA PHE A 126 17.01 -16.14 16.56
C PHE A 126 15.63 -15.61 17.00
N LEU A 127 15.49 -14.29 17.18
CA LEU A 127 14.21 -13.67 17.52
C LEU A 127 13.16 -13.89 16.42
N VAL A 128 13.53 -13.68 15.15
CA VAL A 128 12.62 -13.87 14.02
C VAL A 128 12.26 -15.35 13.85
N ASP A 129 13.22 -16.27 13.93
CA ASP A 129 12.97 -17.72 13.86
C ASP A 129 12.09 -18.19 15.02
N ARG A 130 12.29 -17.66 16.24
CA ARG A 130 11.41 -17.93 17.38
C ARG A 130 9.99 -17.42 17.12
N LEU A 131 9.85 -16.25 16.51
CA LEU A 131 8.56 -15.69 16.13
C LEU A 131 7.87 -16.53 15.05
N VAL A 132 8.61 -17.00 14.04
CA VAL A 132 8.12 -17.90 12.99
C VAL A 132 7.71 -19.25 13.56
N CYS A 133 8.54 -19.88 14.39
CA CYS A 133 8.23 -21.16 15.05
C CYS A 133 7.00 -21.04 15.95
N TRP A 134 6.88 -19.96 16.70
CA TRP A 134 5.72 -19.70 17.53
C TRP A 134 4.46 -19.43 16.71
N CYS A 135 4.59 -18.69 15.60
CA CYS A 135 3.50 -18.44 14.67
C CYS A 135 3.03 -19.72 13.97
N SER A 136 3.97 -20.56 13.51
CA SER A 136 3.67 -21.86 12.89
C SER A 136 2.91 -22.79 13.85
N ARG A 137 3.11 -22.66 15.17
CA ARG A 137 2.34 -23.42 16.17
C ARG A 137 0.93 -22.88 16.40
N ARG A 138 0.70 -21.57 16.26
CA ARG A 138 -0.64 -20.97 16.36
C ARG A 138 -1.49 -21.11 15.10
N GLY A 139 -0.86 -21.12 13.92
CA GLY A 139 -1.55 -21.28 12.64
C GLY A 139 -2.14 -22.67 12.39
N ASN A 140 -1.93 -23.64 13.29
CA ASN A 140 -2.50 -24.99 13.21
C ASN A 140 -3.74 -25.19 14.11
N GLN A 141 -4.37 -24.10 14.60
CA GLN A 141 -5.63 -24.11 15.35
C GLN A 141 -6.66 -23.13 14.77
N SER A 142 -6.84 -23.12 13.44
CA SER A 142 -8.00 -22.51 12.79
C SER A 142 -8.37 -23.31 11.55
#